data_AF-A0A2V5NX59-F1
#
_entry.id   AF-A0A2V5NX59-F1
#
_cell.length_a   1.000
_cell.length_b   1.000
_cell.length_c   1.000
_cell.angle_alpha   90.00
_cell.angle_beta   90.00
_cell.angle_gamma   90.00
#
_symmetry.space_group_name_H-M   'P 1'
#
loop_
_entity.id
_entity.type
_entity.pdbx_description
1 polymer ?
#
loop_
_entity_poly.entity_id
_entity_poly.type
_entity_poly.pdbx_seq_one_letter_code
_entity_poly.pdbx_strand_id
1 'polypeptide(L)' 'MQSVTKFFPLKLQIAFPHVLAAAALISFAPGSGLAADKEAVLFNGKDLSGWRKPTGEWLAAKSASLDPSDPEKFVITPG' A
#
# COMPACT_ATOMS: atom_id res chain seq x y z
N MET A 1 33.82 55.37 37.60
CA MET A 1 33.81 55.42 36.13
C MET A 1 35.09 54.81 35.61
N GLN A 2 35.03 53.62 35.01
CA GLN A 2 35.95 53.13 33.98
C GLN A 2 35.44 51.79 33.44
N SER A 3 35.06 51.83 32.17
CA SER A 3 34.61 50.72 31.32
C SER A 3 35.82 49.88 30.90
N VAL A 4 35.74 48.54 30.96
CA VAL A 4 36.56 47.67 30.10
C VAL A 4 35.80 46.38 29.76
N THR A 5 35.25 46.39 28.54
CA THR A 5 34.82 45.27 27.72
C THR A 5 35.83 44.12 27.75
N LYS A 6 35.42 42.89 28.07
CA LYS A 6 36.21 41.68 27.81
C LYS A 6 35.44 40.72 26.92
N PHE A 7 35.91 40.67 25.68
CA PHE A 7 35.56 39.73 24.62
C PHE A 7 35.57 38.28 25.13
N PHE A 8 34.41 37.63 25.10
CA PHE A 8 34.33 36.17 25.17
C PHE A 8 34.48 35.63 23.74
N PRO A 9 35.55 34.86 23.41
CA PRO A 9 35.53 34.08 22.19
C PRO A 9 34.71 32.80 22.44
N LEU A 10 33.57 32.70 21.75
CA LEU A 10 32.81 31.47 21.64
C LEU A 10 33.68 30.42 20.92
N LYS A 11 34.39 29.57 21.66
CA LYS A 11 35.07 28.41 21.10
C LYS A 11 34.00 27.37 20.71
N LEU A 12 33.52 27.47 19.48
CA LEU A 12 32.76 26.43 18.81
C LEU A 12 33.71 25.28 18.48
N GLN A 13 33.87 24.37 19.45
CA GLN A 13 34.74 23.20 19.30
C GLN A 13 33.94 22.06 18.67
N ILE A 14 33.87 22.06 17.33
CA ILE A 14 33.34 20.94 16.55
C ILE A 14 34.41 19.83 16.56
N ALA A 15 34.18 18.78 17.34
CA ALA A 15 34.99 17.57 17.28
C ALA A 15 34.48 16.68 16.14
N PHE A 16 35.17 16.70 15.01
CA PHE A 16 35.18 15.64 14.00
C PHE A 16 36.55 14.96 14.13
N PRO A 17 36.75 13.62 13.92
CA PRO A 17 36.14 12.85 12.82
C PRO A 17 36.15 11.30 12.98
N HIS A 18 35.23 10.59 13.66
CA HIS A 18 35.30 9.09 13.68
C HIS A 18 33.96 8.34 13.81
N VAL A 19 32.92 8.72 13.06
CA VAL A 19 31.85 7.75 12.73
C VAL A 19 31.39 7.96 11.30
N LEU A 20 32.32 7.72 10.36
CA LEU A 20 31.93 7.28 9.03
C LEU A 20 31.28 5.89 9.19
N ALA A 21 30.18 5.64 8.49
CA ALA A 21 29.46 4.36 8.38
C ALA A 21 28.44 4.02 9.49
N ALA A 22 27.40 4.85 9.64
CA ALA A 22 26.03 4.31 9.80
C ALA A 22 25.27 4.42 8.46
N ALA A 23 26.00 4.22 7.36
CA ALA A 23 25.42 4.01 6.06
C ALA A 23 24.86 2.58 6.00
N ALA A 24 23.61 2.49 5.59
CA ALA A 24 23.14 1.41 4.74
C ALA A 24 22.93 0.02 5.35
N LEU A 25 22.22 -0.11 6.48
CA LEU A 25 21.48 -1.35 6.79
C LEU A 25 20.11 -1.06 7.40
N ILE A 26 19.33 -0.13 6.81
CA ILE A 26 17.88 -0.37 6.78
C ILE A 26 17.72 -1.56 5.85
N SER A 27 17.76 -2.74 6.45
CA SER A 27 17.47 -3.99 5.79
C SER A 27 16.02 -3.88 5.33
N PHE A 28 15.82 -3.47 4.08
CA PHE A 28 14.63 -3.87 3.34
C PHE A 28 14.74 -5.38 3.19
N ALA A 29 14.46 -6.10 4.27
CA ALA A 29 14.19 -7.51 4.18
C ALA A 29 12.95 -7.59 3.28
N PRO A 30 13.01 -8.24 2.10
CA PRO A 30 11.78 -8.66 1.47
C PRO A 30 11.07 -9.51 2.52
N GLY A 31 9.97 -9.00 3.05
CA GLY A 31 9.08 -9.79 3.87
C GLY A 31 8.55 -10.85 2.94
N SER A 32 9.21 -12.01 2.89
CA SER A 32 8.64 -13.23 2.37
C SER A 32 7.49 -13.56 3.31
N GLY A 33 6.32 -12.95 3.06
CA GLY A 33 5.09 -13.37 3.69
C GLY A 33 4.94 -14.85 3.38
N LEU A 34 4.78 -15.66 4.41
CA LEU A 34 4.38 -17.05 4.27
C LEU A 34 2.94 -17.08 3.74
N ALA A 35 2.75 -16.71 2.48
CA ALA A 35 1.51 -16.86 1.75
C ALA A 35 1.59 -18.18 0.97
N ALA A 36 1.79 -19.27 1.71
CA ALA A 36 1.66 -20.61 1.18
C ALA A 36 1.00 -21.45 2.26
N ASP A 37 -0.32 -21.58 2.18
CA ASP A 37 -0.96 -22.89 2.13
C ASP A 37 -2.47 -22.71 1.97
N LYS A 38 -2.98 -23.17 0.83
CA LYS A 38 -4.39 -23.18 0.37
C LYS A 38 -4.77 -22.02 -0.55
N GLU A 39 -5.04 -22.41 -1.79
CA GLU A 39 -5.86 -21.62 -2.71
C GLU A 39 -7.17 -21.27 -2.02
N ALA A 40 -7.46 -19.98 -1.89
CA ALA A 40 -8.74 -19.50 -1.38
C ALA A 40 -9.69 -19.28 -2.57
N VAL A 41 -10.78 -20.03 -2.61
CA VAL A 41 -11.85 -19.80 -3.58
C VAL A 41 -12.58 -18.51 -3.19
N LEU A 42 -12.29 -17.42 -3.90
CA LEU A 42 -12.90 -16.10 -3.66
C LEU A 42 -14.31 -15.97 -4.26
N PHE A 43 -14.64 -16.81 -5.25
CA PHE A 43 -15.95 -16.87 -5.87
C PHE A 43 -16.32 -18.32 -6.15
N ASN A 44 -17.52 -18.72 -5.71
CA ASN A 44 -17.98 -20.10 -5.75
C ASN A 44 -18.67 -20.48 -7.08
N GLY A 45 -18.77 -19.55 -8.04
CA GLY A 45 -19.44 -19.79 -9.32
C GLY A 45 -20.96 -19.74 -9.28
N LYS A 46 -21.56 -19.30 -8.17
CA LYS A 46 -23.01 -19.28 -7.95
C LYS A 46 -23.51 -17.96 -7.39
N ASP A 47 -22.77 -17.38 -6.43
CA ASP A 47 -23.20 -16.20 -5.70
C ASP A 47 -22.02 -15.45 -5.06
N LEU A 48 -22.31 -14.25 -4.54
CA LEU A 48 -21.33 -13.39 -3.88
C LEU A 48 -21.13 -13.76 -2.40
N SER A 49 -21.28 -15.03 -2.03
CA SER A 49 -21.00 -15.49 -0.67
C SER A 49 -19.55 -15.21 -0.29
N GLY A 50 -19.33 -14.67 0.91
CA GLY A 50 -18.01 -14.26 1.38
C GLY A 50 -17.62 -12.84 0.99
N TRP A 51 -18.39 -12.17 0.13
CA TRP A 51 -18.15 -10.77 -0.24
C TRP A 51 -18.73 -9.82 0.82
N ARG A 52 -18.11 -8.64 0.94
CA ARG A 52 -18.53 -7.62 1.88
C ARG A 52 -19.90 -7.06 1.47
N LYS A 53 -20.81 -6.95 2.44
CA LYS A 53 -22.11 -6.30 2.26
C LYS A 53 -22.01 -4.77 2.50
N PRO A 54 -22.85 -3.95 1.83
CA PRO A 54 -23.76 -4.35 0.75
C PRO A 54 -23.00 -4.56 -0.56
N THR A 55 -23.48 -5.48 -1.39
CA THR A 55 -22.89 -5.76 -2.72
C THR A 55 -23.39 -4.80 -3.80
N GLY A 56 -24.31 -3.88 -3.47
CA GLY A 56 -24.91 -2.96 -4.44
C GLY A 56 -25.62 -3.71 -5.57
N GLU A 57 -25.40 -3.29 -6.80
CA GLU A 57 -25.99 -3.88 -8.02
C GLU A 57 -25.21 -5.10 -8.55
N TRP A 58 -24.17 -5.54 -7.84
CA TRP A 58 -23.37 -6.69 -8.28
C TRP A 58 -24.19 -7.97 -8.21
N LEU A 59 -24.06 -8.80 -9.25
CA LEU A 59 -24.77 -10.07 -9.39
C LEU A 59 -23.85 -11.14 -10.01
N ALA A 60 -24.11 -12.40 -9.69
CA ALA A 60 -23.47 -13.54 -10.37
C ALA A 60 -24.17 -13.80 -11.71
N ALA A 61 -23.41 -13.73 -12.79
CA ALA A 61 -23.89 -13.94 -14.15
C ALA A 61 -23.14 -15.09 -14.82
N LYS A 62 -23.91 -15.99 -15.43
CA LYS A 62 -23.38 -17.10 -16.23
C LYS A 62 -22.79 -16.59 -17.54
N SER A 63 -23.40 -15.56 -18.13
CA SER A 63 -22.90 -14.92 -19.35
C SER A 63 -23.32 -13.46 -19.41
N ALA A 64 -22.48 -12.65 -20.05
CA ALA A 64 -22.80 -11.29 -20.47
C ALA A 64 -22.41 -11.12 -21.93
N SER A 65 -23.30 -10.55 -22.74
CA SER A 65 -23.02 -10.19 -24.13
C SER A 65 -23.60 -8.81 -24.44
N LEU A 66 -23.09 -8.15 -25.48
CA LEU A 66 -23.72 -6.93 -25.99
C LEU A 66 -25.02 -7.27 -26.72
N ASP A 67 -26.03 -6.41 -26.60
CA ASP A 67 -27.22 -6.51 -27.43
C ASP A 67 -26.87 -6.11 -28.88
N PRO A 68 -27.09 -6.98 -29.89
CA PRO A 68 -26.79 -6.65 -31.28
C PRO A 68 -27.66 -5.51 -31.84
N SER A 69 -28.79 -5.22 -31.21
CA SER A 69 -29.71 -4.14 -31.59
C SER A 69 -29.41 -2.83 -30.85
N ASP A 70 -28.65 -2.89 -29.75
CA ASP A 70 -28.29 -1.75 -28.92
C ASP A 70 -26.92 -1.98 -28.23
N PRO A 71 -25.81 -1.52 -28.85
CA PRO A 71 -24.46 -1.79 -28.35
C PRO A 71 -24.14 -1.21 -26.97
N GLU A 72 -24.98 -0.33 -26.42
CA GLU A 72 -24.81 0.21 -25.06
C GLU A 72 -25.45 -0.68 -23.98
N LYS A 73 -26.18 -1.73 -24.38
CA LYS A 73 -26.86 -2.66 -23.47
C LYS A 73 -26.15 -4.00 -23.38
N PHE A 74 -26.15 -4.55 -22.16
CA PHE A 74 -25.76 -5.93 -21.91
C PHE A 74 -26.98 -6.83 -21.80
N VAL A 75 -26.94 -7.94 -22.53
CA VAL A 75 -27.79 -9.11 -22.30
C VAL A 75 -27.09 -10.00 -21.28
N ILE A 76 -27.70 -10.14 -20.09
CA ILE A 76 -27.16 -10.89 -18.95
C ILE A 76 -27.97 -12.18 -18.78
N THR A 77 -27.30 -13.32 -18.72
CA THR A 77 -27.92 -14.60 -18.30
C THR A 77 -27.54 -14.86 -16.83
N PRO A 78 -28.51 -15.00 -15.92
CA PRO A 78 -28.22 -15.34 -14.52
C PRO A 78 -27.50 -16.68 -14.37
N GLY A 79 -26.65 -16.80 -13.34
CA GLY A 79 -26.08 -18.07 -12.89
C GLY A 79 -24.74 -17.94 -12.20
#